data_AF-A0A158IZH4-F1
#
_entry.id   AF-A0A158IZH4-F1
#
_cell.length_a   1.000
_cell.length_b   1.000
_cell.length_c   1.000
_cell.angle_alpha   90.00
_cell.angle_beta   90.00
_cell.angle_gamma   90.00
#
_symmetry.space_group_name_H-M   'P 1'
#
loop_
_entity.id
_entity.type
_entity.pdbx_description
1 polymer ?
#
loop_
_entity_poly.entity_id
_entity_poly.type
_entity_poly.pdbx_seq_one_letter_code
_entity_poly.pdbx_strand_id
1 'polypeptide(L)'
;MNAPALKVAFVSHSAAPAGAERSLVNFVSNLPSSIAPIVIFPSAGGPMFDQIVQARLPAIKLEYDPYLPSVGDTGGMREREERKQLEQRRFSTLCKELEIDAVVVNTNVISPAVYAAASLEIPVIIHSHGLISQRLLSRLNSQLWAFEDPAQLLSASRVICPSQIVADFYVDFYGVPRDAIEVVPNGTLFEPWAPLPFADASAGAPNKFVMLCTLDVNKNVPMFIEAARIARERGLRNFEFHVYGHGAENYHDHLRDLIWTKRLDDTVFLHDKTLDVKSVYDGATGVVVASQLESFSFVTIEAMSRGRAVVSTRCGGPEQLINDGETGFLVDRNDAEGLAERIRVLATDRALASRMGAEGRRIAETRYEIGALSAHYAELIAKVVKESSHQSLRSKRLIAMRHTGLKRAVTMMNGSFDASISSLRVPVVDPALSAQAFDNRARAIEFANHYSRSQSGLLARVRHRLRARENLWSLVSEDFQPLRQFSEQKGLHEGARLTLSHDLRRVAYREYTTGSIDADFRKVLIGVSMAALGMGGTVGIELVDSRGNIVAHQECQLADASPYAPVSFDLGSGWKTADSVYRLRIFARECDGPVWAYEFVEDRLGGFLSPGFRPFFALT
;
A
#
# COMPACT_ATOMS: atom_id res chain seq x y z
N MET A 1 30.27 40.08 -4.96
CA MET A 1 28.82 39.95 -5.24
C MET A 1 28.47 38.48 -5.05
N ASN A 2 27.55 38.16 -4.13
CA ASN A 2 27.09 36.78 -3.97
C ASN A 2 26.37 36.35 -5.26
N ALA A 3 26.59 35.11 -5.71
CA ALA A 3 25.86 34.57 -6.85
C ALA A 3 24.35 34.62 -6.58
N PRO A 4 23.51 34.85 -7.60
CA PRO A 4 22.06 34.81 -7.44
C PRO A 4 21.62 33.42 -6.95
N ALA A 5 20.57 33.39 -6.12
CA ALA A 5 20.00 32.15 -5.62
C ALA A 5 19.40 31.33 -6.79
N LEU A 6 19.59 30.01 -6.77
CA LEU A 6 19.02 29.11 -7.76
C LEU A 6 17.50 29.00 -7.55
N LYS A 7 16.71 29.32 -8.57
CA LYS A 7 15.26 29.13 -8.56
C LYS A 7 14.94 27.66 -8.80
N VAL A 8 14.46 26.96 -7.78
CA VAL A 8 14.23 25.51 -7.84
C VAL A 8 12.75 25.20 -7.66
N ALA A 9 12.16 24.52 -8.64
CA ALA A 9 10.79 24.05 -8.56
C ALA A 9 10.72 22.70 -7.85
N PHE A 10 9.97 22.62 -6.76
CA PHE A 10 9.72 21.41 -5.99
C PHE A 10 8.30 20.90 -6.24
N VAL A 11 8.16 19.72 -6.82
CA VAL A 11 6.86 19.19 -7.27
C VAL A 11 6.39 18.06 -6.35
N SER A 12 5.21 18.22 -5.74
CA SER A 12 4.63 17.28 -4.79
C SER A 12 3.39 16.58 -5.33
N HIS A 13 3.23 15.27 -5.16
CA HIS A 13 2.01 14.61 -5.65
C HIS A 13 0.75 14.90 -4.84
N SER A 14 0.85 15.44 -3.63
CA SER A 14 -0.32 15.84 -2.87
C SER A 14 0.01 16.99 -1.92
N ALA A 15 -1.03 17.65 -1.39
CA ALA A 15 -0.92 18.55 -0.25
C ALA A 15 -1.26 17.84 1.08
N ALA A 16 -1.45 16.52 1.06
CA ALA A 16 -1.78 15.73 2.23
C ALA A 16 -0.51 15.48 3.08
N PRO A 17 -0.63 15.36 4.42
CA PRO A 17 0.51 15.19 5.32
C PRO A 17 1.03 13.74 5.36
N ALA A 18 1.32 13.16 4.20
CA ALA A 18 1.98 11.85 4.09
C ALA A 18 3.51 11.99 4.19
N GLY A 19 4.21 10.87 4.35
CA GLY A 19 5.66 10.89 4.63
C GLY A 19 6.50 11.64 3.59
N ALA A 20 6.22 11.45 2.29
CA ALA A 20 6.95 12.12 1.22
C ALA A 20 6.73 13.64 1.25
N GLU A 21 5.49 14.10 1.41
CA GLU A 21 5.16 15.52 1.52
C GLU A 21 5.77 16.16 2.76
N ARG A 22 5.70 15.48 3.91
CA ARG A 22 6.35 15.94 5.14
C ARG A 22 7.84 16.11 4.95
N SER A 23 8.49 15.15 4.26
CA SER A 23 9.89 15.29 3.89
C SER A 23 10.14 16.52 3.03
N LEU A 24 9.33 16.75 2.00
CA LEU A 24 9.49 17.89 1.13
C LEU A 24 9.38 19.22 1.89
N VAL A 25 8.32 19.36 2.70
CA VAL A 25 8.10 20.58 3.49
C VAL A 25 9.23 20.79 4.48
N ASN A 26 9.70 19.74 5.16
CA ASN A 26 10.83 19.81 6.07
C ASN A 26 12.09 20.33 5.35
N PHE A 27 12.43 19.76 4.19
CA PHE A 27 13.61 20.21 3.43
C PHE A 27 13.45 21.67 3.00
N VAL A 28 12.38 21.96 2.26
CA VAL A 28 12.15 23.26 1.63
C VAL A 28 12.07 24.40 2.65
N SER A 29 11.47 24.16 3.82
CA SER A 29 11.35 25.16 4.87
C SER A 29 12.67 25.50 5.57
N ASN A 30 13.70 24.67 5.39
CA ASN A 30 15.01 24.83 6.03
C ASN A 30 16.16 24.98 5.03
N LEU A 31 15.85 25.25 3.74
CA LEU A 31 16.89 25.49 2.73
C LEU A 31 17.65 26.79 3.00
N PRO A 32 18.97 26.83 2.73
CA PRO A 32 19.74 28.07 2.77
C PRO A 32 19.30 29.03 1.66
N SER A 33 19.58 30.33 1.85
CA SER A 33 19.21 31.40 0.91
C SER A 33 19.86 31.30 -0.47
N SER A 34 20.80 30.38 -0.67
CA SER A 34 21.36 30.05 -1.99
C SER A 34 20.36 29.33 -2.90
N ILE A 35 19.26 28.79 -2.35
CA ILE A 35 18.15 28.21 -3.10
C ILE A 35 16.93 29.09 -2.88
N ALA A 36 16.27 29.49 -3.96
CA ALA A 36 14.96 30.13 -3.97
C ALA A 36 13.90 29.07 -4.32
N PRO A 37 13.29 28.40 -3.32
CA PRO A 37 12.35 27.30 -3.59
C PRO A 37 10.99 27.82 -4.06
N ILE A 38 10.39 27.10 -5.01
CA ILE A 38 9.01 27.29 -5.46
C ILE A 38 8.31 25.93 -5.37
N VAL A 39 7.31 25.79 -4.51
CA VAL A 39 6.64 24.50 -4.28
C VAL A 39 5.36 24.40 -5.09
N ILE A 40 5.19 23.31 -5.83
CA ILE A 40 4.08 23.09 -6.75
C ILE A 40 3.24 21.91 -6.25
N PHE A 41 1.94 22.15 -6.05
CA PHE A 41 0.96 21.17 -5.60
C PHE A 41 -0.16 20.98 -6.64
N PRO A 42 -0.82 19.81 -6.70
CA PRO A 42 -1.93 19.54 -7.62
C PRO A 42 -3.21 20.31 -7.26
N SER A 43 -3.35 20.69 -5.98
CA SER A 43 -4.47 21.42 -5.42
C SER A 43 -3.99 22.64 -4.64
N ALA A 44 -4.82 23.69 -4.60
CA ALA A 44 -4.64 24.77 -3.63
C ALA A 44 -5.25 24.32 -2.30
N GLY A 45 -4.52 24.57 -1.20
CA GLY A 45 -4.95 24.19 0.14
C GLY A 45 -4.64 22.74 0.53
N GLY A 46 -4.68 22.50 1.84
CA GLY A 46 -4.32 21.23 2.46
C GLY A 46 -3.11 21.40 3.39
N PRO A 47 -2.91 20.50 4.36
CA PRO A 47 -1.99 20.74 5.48
C PRO A 47 -0.55 21.09 5.06
N MET A 48 -0.05 20.48 3.99
CA MET A 48 1.33 20.71 3.53
C MET A 48 1.44 21.98 2.69
N PHE A 49 0.42 22.31 1.90
CA PHE A 49 0.34 23.58 1.19
C PHE A 49 0.32 24.74 2.20
N ASP A 50 -0.52 24.64 3.23
CA ASP A 50 -0.69 25.67 4.25
C ASP A 50 0.60 25.91 5.03
N GLN A 51 1.40 24.86 5.29
CA GLN A 51 2.71 25.00 5.93
C GLN A 51 3.72 25.77 5.07
N ILE A 52 3.75 25.55 3.76
CA ILE A 52 4.62 26.31 2.85
C ILE A 52 4.22 27.80 2.84
N VAL A 53 2.92 28.08 2.79
CA VAL A 53 2.40 29.45 2.85
C VAL A 53 2.72 30.10 4.20
N GLN A 54 2.55 29.39 5.31
CA GLN A 54 2.91 29.86 6.66
C GLN A 54 4.41 30.13 6.79
N ALA A 55 5.26 29.32 6.15
CA ALA A 55 6.69 29.54 6.04
C ALA A 55 7.06 30.72 5.11
N ARG A 56 6.06 31.41 4.53
CA ARG A 56 6.21 32.52 3.58
C ARG A 56 7.00 32.15 2.33
N LEU A 57 6.89 30.90 1.90
CA LEU A 57 7.53 30.39 0.69
C LEU A 57 6.53 30.39 -0.49
N PRO A 58 7.02 30.58 -1.73
CA PRO A 58 6.17 30.51 -2.91
C PRO A 58 5.50 29.13 -3.07
N ALA A 59 4.18 29.09 -3.06
CA ALA A 59 3.36 27.90 -3.31
C ALA A 59 2.47 28.10 -4.53
N ILE A 60 2.49 27.17 -5.48
CA ILE A 60 1.75 27.23 -6.74
C ILE A 60 0.81 26.02 -6.81
N LYS A 61 -0.48 26.29 -7.07
CA LYS A 61 -1.41 25.27 -7.55
C LYS A 61 -1.19 25.08 -9.05
N LEU A 62 -0.90 23.87 -9.48
CA LEU A 62 -0.91 23.46 -10.88
C LEU A 62 -1.74 22.19 -11.00
N GLU A 63 -2.73 22.15 -11.89
CA GLU A 63 -3.55 20.95 -12.04
C GLU A 63 -2.81 19.85 -12.82
N TYR A 64 -2.53 18.74 -12.14
CA TYR A 64 -2.04 17.48 -12.68
C TYR A 64 -2.52 16.31 -11.81
N ASP A 65 -2.60 15.13 -12.42
CA ASP A 65 -3.01 13.90 -11.75
C ASP A 65 -1.78 13.02 -11.46
N PRO A 66 -1.39 12.83 -10.19
CA PRO A 66 -0.29 11.95 -9.79
C PRO A 66 -0.63 10.45 -9.88
N TYR A 67 -1.53 10.09 -10.80
CA TYR A 67 -2.29 8.85 -10.87
C TYR A 67 -1.44 7.58 -10.64
N LEU A 68 -1.95 6.72 -9.76
CA LEU A 68 -1.45 5.38 -9.51
C LEU A 68 -2.50 4.35 -9.97
N PRO A 69 -2.19 3.53 -10.99
CA PRO A 69 -3.10 2.48 -11.43
C PRO A 69 -3.32 1.46 -10.32
N SER A 70 -4.58 1.10 -10.10
CA SER A 70 -4.95 -0.08 -9.31
C SER A 70 -4.94 -1.34 -10.19
N VAL A 71 -4.85 -2.51 -9.56
CA VAL A 71 -5.07 -3.78 -10.26
C VAL A 71 -6.45 -3.76 -10.93
N GLY A 72 -6.52 -4.12 -12.21
CA GLY A 72 -7.79 -4.19 -12.96
C GLY A 72 -8.24 -2.86 -13.57
N ASP A 73 -7.41 -1.83 -13.50
CA ASP A 73 -7.69 -0.53 -14.10
C ASP A 73 -7.67 -0.60 -15.65
N THR A 74 -8.85 -0.47 -16.27
CA THR A 74 -9.09 -0.54 -17.73
C THR A 74 -9.19 0.84 -18.40
N GLY A 75 -8.89 1.92 -17.67
CA GLY A 75 -9.08 3.29 -18.16
C GLY A 75 -8.40 3.55 -19.51
N GLY A 76 -9.05 4.36 -20.35
CA GLY A 76 -8.62 4.66 -21.71
C GLY A 76 -7.17 5.14 -21.76
N MET A 77 -6.27 4.29 -22.26
CA MET A 77 -4.83 4.59 -22.38
C MET A 77 -4.58 5.90 -23.13
N ARG A 78 -5.42 6.19 -24.12
CA ARG A 78 -5.37 7.42 -24.93
C ARG A 78 -5.65 8.68 -24.10
N GLU A 79 -6.76 8.71 -23.36
CA GLU A 79 -7.14 9.86 -22.53
C GLU A 79 -6.06 10.17 -21.48
N ARG A 80 -5.44 9.12 -20.94
CA ARG A 80 -4.34 9.25 -19.98
C ARG A 80 -3.10 9.87 -20.58
N GLU A 81 -2.73 9.46 -21.78
CA GLU A 81 -1.57 10.01 -22.46
C GLU A 81 -1.85 11.46 -22.91
N GLU A 82 -3.05 11.76 -23.41
CA GLU A 82 -3.48 13.13 -23.73
C GLU A 82 -3.42 14.04 -22.49
N ARG A 83 -3.87 13.54 -21.33
CA ARG A 83 -3.75 14.23 -20.04
C ARG A 83 -2.30 14.47 -19.65
N LYS A 84 -1.44 13.45 -19.68
CA LYS A 84 0.00 13.59 -19.36
C LYS A 84 0.69 14.62 -20.25
N GLN A 85 0.35 14.68 -21.54
CA GLN A 85 0.90 15.69 -22.46
C GLN A 85 0.42 17.10 -22.13
N LEU A 86 -0.85 17.26 -21.76
CA LEU A 86 -1.38 18.55 -21.30
C LEU A 86 -0.65 19.02 -20.04
N GLU A 87 -0.47 18.13 -19.07
CA GLU A 87 0.26 18.40 -17.83
C GLU A 87 1.73 18.76 -18.10
N GLN A 88 2.41 18.03 -19.00
CA GLN A 88 3.78 18.34 -19.41
C GLN A 88 3.89 19.74 -20.02
N ARG A 89 2.93 20.14 -20.87
CA ARG A 89 2.88 21.50 -21.42
C ARG A 89 2.70 22.55 -20.33
N ARG A 90 1.80 22.32 -19.38
CA ARG A 90 1.59 23.20 -18.22
C ARG A 90 2.87 23.39 -17.40
N PHE A 91 3.56 22.30 -17.06
CA PHE A 91 4.86 22.38 -16.38
C PHE A 91 5.91 23.11 -17.23
N SER A 92 5.95 22.89 -18.55
CA SER A 92 6.90 23.54 -19.44
C SER A 92 6.69 25.06 -19.51
N THR A 93 5.42 25.50 -19.60
CA THR A 93 5.08 26.93 -19.56
C THR A 93 5.49 27.55 -18.23
N LEU A 94 5.12 26.91 -17.11
CA LEU A 94 5.48 27.38 -15.77
C LEU A 94 6.99 27.52 -15.57
N CYS A 95 7.77 26.51 -16.00
CA CYS A 95 9.23 26.54 -15.86
C CYS A 95 9.87 27.69 -16.64
N LYS A 96 9.33 28.03 -17.82
CA LYS A 96 9.81 29.16 -18.63
C LYS A 96 9.44 30.50 -18.03
N GLU A 97 8.18 30.67 -17.62
CA GLU A 97 7.66 31.93 -17.06
C GLU A 97 8.36 32.32 -15.75
N LEU A 98 8.74 31.32 -14.94
CA LEU A 98 9.43 31.56 -13.67
C LEU A 98 10.97 31.51 -13.78
N GLU A 99 11.50 31.18 -14.97
CA GLU A 99 12.93 31.01 -15.23
C GLU A 99 13.56 30.00 -14.26
N ILE A 100 13.01 28.79 -14.21
CA ILE A 100 13.46 27.73 -13.28
C ILE A 100 14.84 27.19 -13.68
N ASP A 101 15.76 27.14 -12.72
CA ASP A 101 17.13 26.63 -12.89
C ASP A 101 17.24 25.12 -12.70
N ALA A 102 16.38 24.54 -11.84
CA ALA A 102 16.31 23.10 -11.61
C ALA A 102 14.92 22.66 -11.14
N VAL A 103 14.57 21.40 -11.39
CA VAL A 103 13.33 20.79 -10.93
C VAL A 103 13.63 19.62 -10.00
N VAL A 104 12.98 19.58 -8.84
CA VAL A 104 13.00 18.45 -7.92
C VAL A 104 11.59 17.85 -7.89
N VAL A 105 11.44 16.63 -8.39
CA VAL A 105 10.18 15.90 -8.32
C VAL A 105 10.22 14.99 -7.10
N ASN A 106 9.38 15.24 -6.10
CA ASN A 106 9.42 14.58 -4.80
C ASN A 106 8.77 13.18 -4.79
N THR A 107 8.66 12.55 -5.96
CA THR A 107 8.12 11.21 -6.16
C THR A 107 8.30 10.82 -7.63
N ASN A 108 8.24 9.53 -7.94
CA ASN A 108 8.33 9.01 -9.30
C ASN A 108 6.96 8.79 -9.98
N VAL A 109 5.88 9.40 -9.49
CA VAL A 109 4.54 9.30 -10.12
C VAL A 109 4.16 10.53 -10.95
N ILE A 110 5.02 11.56 -10.97
CA ILE A 110 4.76 12.83 -11.68
C ILE A 110 5.70 12.93 -12.89
N SER A 111 5.65 11.92 -13.77
CA SER A 111 6.45 11.90 -14.99
C SER A 111 6.30 13.14 -15.89
N PRO A 112 5.13 13.82 -15.97
CA PRO A 112 5.00 15.03 -16.78
C PRO A 112 5.97 16.15 -16.37
N ALA A 113 6.25 16.32 -15.07
CA ALA A 113 7.20 17.31 -14.59
C ALA A 113 8.65 16.95 -14.98
N VAL A 114 9.01 15.67 -14.87
CA VAL A 114 10.33 15.16 -15.29
C VAL A 114 10.56 15.41 -16.78
N TYR A 115 9.58 15.04 -17.62
CA TYR A 115 9.71 15.21 -19.06
C TYR A 115 9.63 16.67 -19.50
N ALA A 116 8.90 17.52 -18.79
CA ALA A 116 8.89 18.96 -19.03
C ALA A 116 10.29 19.55 -18.81
N ALA A 117 10.88 19.31 -17.63
CA ALA A 117 12.23 19.78 -17.31
C ALA A 117 13.27 19.28 -18.31
N ALA A 118 13.29 17.96 -18.59
CA ALA A 118 14.22 17.37 -19.55
C ALA A 118 14.05 17.94 -20.97
N SER A 119 12.81 18.21 -21.41
CA SER A 119 12.53 18.77 -22.73
C SER A 119 12.99 20.23 -22.87
N LEU A 120 13.08 20.94 -21.76
CA LEU A 120 13.61 22.30 -21.67
C LEU A 120 15.12 22.35 -21.38
N GLU A 121 15.78 21.18 -21.33
CA GLU A 121 17.19 21.08 -20.94
C GLU A 121 17.44 21.68 -19.53
N ILE A 122 16.43 21.61 -18.65
CA ILE A 122 16.55 21.98 -17.24
C ILE A 122 16.97 20.73 -16.44
N PRO A 123 18.02 20.78 -15.60
CA PRO A 123 18.38 19.70 -14.71
C PRO A 123 17.20 19.28 -13.82
N VAL A 124 16.91 17.98 -13.78
CA VAL A 124 15.84 17.43 -12.96
C VAL A 124 16.35 16.36 -12.01
N ILE A 125 15.93 16.44 -10.75
CA ILE A 125 16.23 15.50 -9.69
C ILE A 125 14.93 14.78 -9.31
N ILE A 126 14.97 13.48 -9.13
CA ILE A 126 13.85 12.70 -8.59
C ILE A 126 14.19 12.34 -7.15
N HIS A 127 13.46 12.87 -6.17
CA HIS A 127 13.57 12.43 -4.78
C HIS A 127 12.52 11.33 -4.53
N SER A 128 12.96 10.07 -4.49
CA SER A 128 12.07 8.92 -4.36
C SER A 128 12.02 8.37 -2.94
N HIS A 129 10.80 8.30 -2.39
CA HIS A 129 10.53 7.91 -1.00
C HIS A 129 10.08 6.47 -0.79
N GLY A 130 9.87 5.68 -1.86
CA GLY A 130 9.15 4.40 -1.79
C GLY A 130 9.95 3.18 -2.24
N LEU A 131 9.85 2.09 -1.47
CA LEU A 131 10.12 0.72 -1.95
C LEU A 131 8.87 0.19 -2.66
N ILE A 132 9.01 -0.35 -3.87
CA ILE A 132 7.91 -0.52 -4.84
C ILE A 132 7.08 -1.80 -4.63
N SER A 133 7.12 -2.46 -3.47
CA SER A 133 6.48 -3.78 -3.29
C SER A 133 4.96 -3.80 -3.58
N GLN A 134 4.19 -2.78 -3.17
CA GLN A 134 2.74 -2.71 -3.47
C GLN A 134 2.46 -2.24 -4.91
N ARG A 135 3.30 -1.36 -5.45
CA ARG A 135 3.17 -0.86 -6.83
C ARG A 135 3.57 -1.90 -7.86
N LEU A 136 4.47 -2.82 -7.54
CA LEU A 136 4.86 -3.92 -8.43
C LEU A 136 3.68 -4.85 -8.70
N LEU A 137 2.88 -5.16 -7.68
CA LEU A 137 1.70 -6.02 -7.82
C LEU A 137 0.59 -5.38 -8.65
N SER A 138 0.39 -4.06 -8.58
CA SER A 138 -0.52 -3.35 -9.48
C SER A 138 0.03 -3.21 -10.90
N ARG A 139 1.35 -3.01 -11.04
CA ARG A 139 2.02 -2.72 -12.32
C ARG A 139 2.39 -3.95 -13.15
N LEU A 140 2.74 -5.09 -12.54
CA LEU A 140 2.95 -6.37 -13.24
C LEU A 140 1.67 -6.84 -13.95
N ASN A 141 0.51 -6.35 -13.50
CA ASN A 141 -0.78 -6.56 -14.16
C ASN A 141 -1.14 -5.48 -15.21
N SER A 142 -0.32 -4.44 -15.39
CA SER A 142 -0.54 -3.38 -16.40
C SER A 142 0.59 -3.40 -17.44
N GLN A 143 0.27 -3.81 -18.68
CA GLN A 143 1.26 -4.01 -19.76
C GLN A 143 2.11 -2.77 -20.13
N LEU A 144 1.74 -1.57 -19.67
CA LEU A 144 2.39 -0.30 -20.04
C LEU A 144 3.48 0.19 -19.08
N TRP A 145 3.43 -0.20 -17.80
CA TRP A 145 4.12 0.55 -16.73
C TRP A 145 5.51 0.02 -16.40
N ALA A 146 5.89 -1.14 -16.95
CA ALA A 146 7.25 -1.65 -16.90
C ALA A 146 8.27 -0.71 -17.61
N PHE A 147 7.80 0.23 -18.46
CA PHE A 147 8.67 1.08 -19.28
C PHE A 147 8.68 2.58 -18.90
N GLU A 148 7.76 3.06 -18.07
CA GLU A 148 7.70 4.49 -17.69
C GLU A 148 8.77 4.85 -16.65
N ASP A 149 8.93 4.03 -15.62
CA ASP A 149 9.90 4.28 -14.54
C ASP A 149 11.34 4.32 -15.04
N PRO A 150 11.84 3.36 -15.84
CA PRO A 150 13.20 3.42 -16.37
C PRO A 150 13.45 4.70 -17.17
N ALA A 151 12.49 5.14 -17.99
CA ALA A 151 12.68 6.29 -18.85
C ALA A 151 12.70 7.62 -18.10
N GLN A 152 11.85 7.80 -17.09
CA GLN A 152 11.93 8.99 -16.24
C GLN A 152 13.22 8.99 -15.41
N LEU A 153 13.66 7.83 -14.90
CA LEU A 153 14.91 7.71 -14.14
C LEU A 153 16.11 8.05 -15.02
N LEU A 154 16.13 7.57 -16.28
CA LEU A 154 17.17 7.92 -17.26
C LEU A 154 17.10 9.37 -17.74
N SER A 155 15.93 10.01 -17.63
CA SER A 155 15.76 11.44 -17.93
C SER A 155 16.21 12.32 -16.76
N ALA A 156 16.32 11.76 -15.56
CA ALA A 156 16.79 12.47 -14.37
C ALA A 156 18.31 12.72 -14.41
N SER A 157 18.73 13.85 -13.86
CA SER A 157 20.15 14.14 -13.59
C SER A 157 20.66 13.38 -12.38
N ARG A 158 19.84 13.28 -11.34
CA ARG A 158 20.11 12.47 -10.13
C ARG A 158 18.81 11.90 -9.58
N VAL A 159 18.95 10.81 -8.85
CA VAL A 159 17.90 10.22 -8.01
C VAL A 159 18.34 10.33 -6.56
N ILE A 160 17.53 10.96 -5.72
CA ILE A 160 17.77 11.03 -4.28
C ILE A 160 16.90 9.96 -3.60
N CYS A 161 17.51 9.20 -2.71
CA CYS A 161 16.85 8.17 -1.93
C CYS A 161 17.03 8.45 -0.43
N PRO A 162 16.00 8.21 0.41
CA PRO A 162 16.07 8.48 1.84
C PRO A 162 16.93 7.47 2.61
N SER A 163 17.33 6.37 1.97
CA SER A 163 18.01 5.26 2.64
C SER A 163 18.80 4.42 1.64
N GLN A 164 19.75 3.64 2.16
CA GLN A 164 20.55 2.74 1.33
C GLN A 164 19.69 1.64 0.72
N ILE A 165 18.71 1.11 1.45
CA ILE A 165 17.80 0.07 0.94
C ILE A 165 16.99 0.57 -0.26
N VAL A 166 16.55 1.84 -0.27
CA VAL A 166 15.87 2.41 -1.43
C VAL A 166 16.85 2.61 -2.58
N ALA A 167 18.06 3.11 -2.31
CA ALA A 167 19.09 3.24 -3.34
C ALA A 167 19.43 1.90 -4.00
N ASP A 168 19.69 0.86 -3.21
CA ASP A 168 20.00 -0.49 -3.70
C ASP A 168 18.82 -1.05 -4.50
N PHE A 169 17.58 -0.83 -4.05
CA PHE A 169 16.40 -1.18 -4.83
C PHE A 169 16.37 -0.52 -6.21
N TYR A 170 16.72 0.76 -6.33
CA TYR A 170 16.78 1.44 -7.63
C TYR A 170 17.93 0.96 -8.53
N VAL A 171 19.08 0.58 -7.95
CA VAL A 171 20.17 -0.04 -8.70
C VAL A 171 19.77 -1.42 -9.19
N ASP A 172 19.35 -2.29 -8.28
CA ASP A 172 19.15 -3.72 -8.54
C ASP A 172 17.91 -3.97 -9.41
N PHE A 173 16.83 -3.23 -9.17
CA PHE A 173 15.56 -3.45 -9.85
C PHE A 173 15.43 -2.66 -11.16
N TYR A 174 15.87 -1.40 -11.17
CA TYR A 174 15.72 -0.52 -12.34
C TYR A 174 17.01 -0.35 -13.16
N GLY A 175 18.15 -0.87 -12.67
CA GLY A 175 19.44 -0.68 -13.34
C GLY A 175 19.88 0.77 -13.36
N VAL A 176 19.41 1.61 -12.41
CA VAL A 176 19.88 3.00 -12.31
C VAL A 176 21.37 2.99 -11.97
N PRO A 177 22.23 3.70 -12.72
CA PRO A 177 23.64 3.79 -12.40
C PRO A 177 23.86 4.28 -10.97
N ARG A 178 24.75 3.62 -10.21
CA ARG A 178 24.98 3.94 -8.79
C ARG A 178 25.46 5.38 -8.57
N ASP A 179 26.26 5.91 -9.50
CA ASP A 179 26.76 7.28 -9.52
C ASP A 179 25.68 8.33 -9.85
N ALA A 180 24.52 7.89 -10.33
CA ALA A 180 23.34 8.75 -10.49
C ALA A 180 22.45 8.79 -9.24
N ILE A 181 22.76 7.99 -8.20
CA ILE A 181 21.99 7.92 -6.95
C ILE A 181 22.75 8.60 -5.82
N GLU A 182 22.04 9.43 -5.06
CA GLU A 182 22.53 10.07 -3.85
C GLU A 182 21.62 9.66 -2.69
N VAL A 183 22.20 9.27 -1.55
CA VAL A 183 21.44 8.90 -0.35
C VAL A 183 21.38 10.10 0.58
N VAL A 184 20.22 10.73 0.69
CA VAL A 184 19.97 11.85 1.61
C VAL A 184 18.82 11.46 2.52
N PRO A 185 19.07 11.16 3.81
CA PRO A 185 18.03 10.71 4.72
C PRO A 185 17.01 11.81 4.99
N ASN A 186 15.80 11.41 5.38
CA ASN A 186 14.81 12.37 5.82
C ASN A 186 15.21 12.98 7.17
N GLY A 187 14.93 14.26 7.36
CA GLY A 187 15.24 14.99 8.58
C GLY A 187 14.01 15.44 9.35
N THR A 188 14.22 15.75 10.64
CA THR A 188 13.23 16.38 11.51
C THR A 188 13.85 17.53 12.30
N LEU A 189 13.01 18.37 12.89
CA LEU A 189 13.44 19.43 13.79
C LEU A 189 13.73 18.88 15.18
N PHE A 190 14.79 19.39 15.80
CA PHE A 190 15.18 19.05 17.16
C PHE A 190 15.03 20.29 18.04
N GLU A 191 14.10 20.21 18.99
CA GLU A 191 13.91 21.27 19.99
C GLU A 191 14.94 21.14 21.11
N PRO A 192 15.32 22.22 21.81
CA PRO A 192 16.13 22.11 23.02
C PRO A 192 15.60 21.02 23.94
N TRP A 193 16.48 20.09 24.34
CA TRP A 193 16.08 18.89 25.05
C TRP A 193 16.59 18.90 26.48
N ALA A 194 15.69 18.54 27.38
CA ALA A 194 16.02 18.01 28.69
C ALA A 194 15.48 16.58 28.76
N PRO A 195 16.15 15.64 29.45
CA PRO A 195 15.62 14.31 29.67
C PRO A 195 14.20 14.39 30.22
N LEU A 196 13.23 13.90 29.44
CA LEU A 196 11.86 13.84 29.90
C LEU A 196 11.78 12.78 31.00
N PRO A 197 11.31 13.14 32.21
CA PRO A 197 11.11 12.14 33.24
C PRO A 197 10.14 11.09 32.70
N PHE A 198 10.46 9.81 32.88
CA PHE A 198 9.44 8.78 32.77
C PHE A 198 8.41 9.06 33.87
N ALA A 199 7.11 8.95 33.56
CA ALA A 199 6.06 9.10 34.56
C ALA A 199 6.39 8.23 35.79
N ASP A 200 6.36 8.81 36.98
CA ASP A 200 6.95 8.21 38.18
C ASP A 200 6.35 6.81 38.45
N ALA A 201 7.20 5.79 38.60
CA ALA A 201 6.75 4.40 38.82
C ALA A 201 5.99 4.26 40.16
N SER A 202 6.34 5.14 41.11
CA SER A 202 5.71 5.26 42.42
C SER A 202 4.24 5.72 42.36
N ALA A 203 3.81 6.31 41.24
CA ALA A 203 2.45 6.79 41.05
C ALA A 203 1.49 5.76 40.41
N GLY A 204 1.96 4.53 40.13
CA GLY A 204 1.13 3.47 39.56
C GLY A 204 0.71 3.69 38.10
N ALA A 205 1.27 4.68 37.39
CA ALA A 205 0.92 4.95 36.01
C ALA A 205 1.38 3.82 35.05
N PRO A 206 0.56 3.44 34.05
CA PRO A 206 0.87 2.35 33.15
C PRO A 206 2.06 2.65 32.23
N ASN A 207 2.83 1.63 31.87
CA ASN A 207 3.84 1.73 30.81
C ASN A 207 3.15 1.79 29.45
N LYS A 208 3.29 2.92 28.74
CA LYS A 208 2.65 3.14 27.44
C LYS A 208 3.58 2.80 26.29
N PHE A 209 3.18 1.84 25.46
CA PHE A 209 3.82 1.55 24.18
C PHE A 209 2.95 2.08 23.06
N VAL A 210 3.54 2.88 22.17
CA VAL A 210 2.77 3.60 21.16
C VAL A 210 3.22 3.22 19.76
N MET A 211 2.27 3.09 18.84
CA MET A 211 2.50 2.87 17.42
C MET A 211 1.74 3.95 16.65
N LEU A 212 2.46 4.77 15.90
CA LEU A 212 1.86 5.81 15.06
C LEU A 212 2.01 5.41 13.60
N CYS A 213 0.90 5.21 12.89
CA CYS A 213 0.96 4.75 11.51
C CYS A 213 -0.31 5.04 10.72
N THR A 214 -0.24 4.95 9.39
CA THR A 214 -1.44 4.72 8.59
C THR A 214 -2.02 3.35 8.93
N LEU A 215 -3.33 3.21 8.99
CA LEU A 215 -3.96 1.92 9.26
C LEU A 215 -4.11 1.15 7.94
N ASP A 216 -3.01 0.52 7.54
CA ASP A 216 -2.95 -0.38 6.39
C ASP A 216 -2.19 -1.67 6.76
N VAL A 217 -2.32 -2.68 5.91
CA VAL A 217 -1.75 -4.02 6.13
C VAL A 217 -0.22 -4.03 6.22
N ASN A 218 0.47 -3.10 5.55
CA ASN A 218 1.94 -3.05 5.58
C ASN A 218 2.44 -2.60 6.96
N LYS A 219 1.66 -1.81 7.70
CA LYS A 219 2.05 -1.36 9.05
C LYS A 219 1.94 -2.47 10.10
N ASN A 220 1.17 -3.52 9.82
CA ASN A 220 1.10 -4.74 10.63
C ASN A 220 0.75 -4.50 12.10
N VAL A 221 -0.26 -3.64 12.32
CA VAL A 221 -0.90 -3.45 13.63
C VAL A 221 -1.32 -4.78 14.29
N PRO A 222 -1.77 -5.83 13.56
CA PRO A 222 -2.06 -7.14 14.17
C PRO A 222 -0.90 -7.75 14.97
N MET A 223 0.35 -7.59 14.53
CA MET A 223 1.52 -8.07 15.27
C MET A 223 1.74 -7.31 16.58
N PHE A 224 1.45 -6.01 16.60
CA PHE A 224 1.51 -5.20 17.81
C PHE A 224 0.43 -5.61 18.83
N ILE A 225 -0.78 -5.91 18.35
CA ILE A 225 -1.89 -6.46 19.16
C ILE A 225 -1.50 -7.85 19.72
N GLU A 226 -0.90 -8.70 18.89
CA GLU A 226 -0.45 -10.02 19.31
C GLU A 226 0.66 -9.95 20.36
N ALA A 227 1.61 -9.02 20.22
CA ALA A 227 2.62 -8.77 21.25
C ALA A 227 1.99 -8.34 22.58
N ALA A 228 0.91 -7.55 22.57
CA ALA A 228 0.16 -7.19 23.77
C ALA A 228 -0.46 -8.42 24.46
N ARG A 229 -1.06 -9.33 23.69
CA ARG A 229 -1.60 -10.61 24.18
C ARG A 229 -0.51 -11.42 24.88
N ILE A 230 0.62 -11.62 24.20
CA ILE A 230 1.75 -12.41 24.71
C ILE A 230 2.33 -11.77 25.98
N ALA A 231 2.53 -10.45 26.00
CA ALA A 231 3.03 -9.74 27.17
C ALA A 231 2.12 -9.94 28.39
N ARG A 232 0.79 -9.90 28.19
CA ARG A 232 -0.20 -10.11 29.27
C ARG A 232 -0.15 -11.53 29.81
N GLU A 233 -0.10 -12.52 28.94
CA GLU A 233 -0.01 -13.93 29.30
C GLU A 233 1.27 -14.26 30.06
N ARG A 234 2.38 -13.60 29.70
CA ARG A 234 3.67 -13.70 30.39
C ARG A 234 3.72 -12.94 31.72
N GLY A 235 2.59 -12.45 32.21
CA GLY A 235 2.52 -11.87 33.55
C GLY A 235 2.89 -10.38 33.61
N LEU A 236 3.14 -9.70 32.48
CA LEU A 236 3.32 -8.24 32.52
C LEU A 236 1.99 -7.62 32.99
N ARG A 237 2.05 -6.57 33.81
CA ARG A 237 0.89 -5.87 34.37
C ARG A 237 1.12 -4.37 34.23
N ASN A 238 0.05 -3.59 34.25
CA ASN A 238 0.10 -2.13 34.20
C ASN A 238 0.84 -1.60 32.95
N PHE A 239 0.40 -2.03 31.77
CA PHE A 239 0.92 -1.57 30.50
C PHE A 239 -0.23 -1.33 29.52
N GLU A 240 -0.06 -0.36 28.64
CA GLU A 240 -1.06 0.04 27.65
C GLU A 240 -0.41 0.11 26.27
N PHE A 241 -1.13 -0.35 25.26
CA PHE A 241 -0.72 -0.38 23.87
C PHE A 241 -1.61 0.59 23.08
N HIS A 242 -1.05 1.68 22.58
CA HIS A 242 -1.82 2.70 21.88
C HIS A 242 -1.45 2.72 20.40
N VAL A 243 -2.45 2.66 19.53
CA VAL A 243 -2.29 2.84 18.09
C VAL A 243 -2.91 4.16 17.71
N TYR A 244 -2.15 5.06 17.09
CA TYR A 244 -2.64 6.33 16.56
C TYR A 244 -2.57 6.29 15.04
N GLY A 245 -3.70 6.45 14.37
CA GLY A 245 -3.70 6.34 12.92
C GLY A 245 -5.05 6.56 12.26
N HIS A 246 -5.04 6.59 10.94
CA HIS A 246 -6.24 6.58 10.13
C HIS A 246 -6.05 5.66 8.92
N GLY A 247 -7.12 5.00 8.50
CA GLY A 247 -7.15 4.11 7.34
C GLY A 247 -8.58 3.69 7.02
N ALA A 248 -8.72 2.68 6.16
CA ALA A 248 -10.04 2.24 5.70
C ALA A 248 -10.89 1.69 6.86
N GLU A 249 -12.18 2.02 6.85
CA GLU A 249 -13.12 1.67 7.93
C GLU A 249 -13.20 0.17 8.18
N ASN A 250 -13.21 -0.64 7.10
CA ASN A 250 -13.18 -2.10 7.20
C ASN A 250 -11.91 -2.65 7.89
N TYR A 251 -10.76 -1.99 7.70
CA TYR A 251 -9.54 -2.39 8.39
C TYR A 251 -9.57 -1.95 9.86
N HIS A 252 -10.16 -0.79 10.16
CA HIS A 252 -10.38 -0.39 11.54
C HIS A 252 -11.31 -1.39 12.27
N ASP A 253 -12.40 -1.82 11.65
CA ASP A 253 -13.30 -2.83 12.20
C ASP A 253 -12.56 -4.14 12.48
N HIS A 254 -11.76 -4.62 11.52
CA HIS A 254 -10.91 -5.80 11.70
C HIS A 254 -9.99 -5.69 12.92
N LEU A 255 -9.37 -4.54 13.17
CA LEU A 255 -8.51 -4.33 14.34
C LEU A 255 -9.31 -4.33 15.65
N ARG A 256 -10.52 -3.74 15.68
CA ARG A 256 -11.40 -3.80 16.86
C ARG A 256 -11.82 -5.23 17.16
N ASP A 257 -12.23 -5.99 16.14
CA ASP A 257 -12.61 -7.40 16.27
C ASP A 257 -11.43 -8.25 16.80
N LEU A 258 -10.21 -7.96 16.35
CA LEU A 258 -9.00 -8.65 16.81
C LEU A 258 -8.71 -8.37 18.30
N ILE A 259 -8.86 -7.12 18.74
CA ILE A 259 -8.71 -6.71 20.15
C ILE A 259 -9.75 -7.44 21.02
N TRP A 260 -11.02 -7.38 20.62
CA TRP A 260 -12.13 -8.02 21.33
C TRP A 260 -11.96 -9.54 21.43
N THR A 261 -11.64 -10.19 20.32
CA THR A 261 -11.44 -11.65 20.26
C THR A 261 -10.29 -12.11 21.17
N LYS A 262 -9.24 -11.29 21.28
CA LYS A 262 -8.11 -11.52 22.19
C LYS A 262 -8.36 -11.01 23.60
N ARG A 263 -9.56 -10.47 23.88
CA ARG A 263 -9.99 -9.90 25.16
C ARG A 263 -9.07 -8.78 25.64
N LEU A 264 -8.56 -7.94 24.74
CA LEU A 264 -7.54 -6.91 25.02
C LEU A 264 -8.12 -5.51 25.19
N ASP A 265 -9.43 -5.38 25.40
CA ASP A 265 -10.18 -4.12 25.39
C ASP A 265 -9.76 -3.13 26.51
N ASP A 266 -9.10 -3.63 27.55
CA ASP A 266 -8.53 -2.87 28.67
C ASP A 266 -7.03 -2.56 28.51
N THR A 267 -6.42 -3.08 27.44
CA THR A 267 -4.96 -3.08 27.25
C THR A 267 -4.55 -2.38 25.95
N VAL A 268 -5.34 -2.54 24.88
CA VAL A 268 -5.05 -2.01 23.55
C VAL A 268 -6.08 -0.96 23.17
N PHE A 269 -5.60 0.24 22.83
CA PHE A 269 -6.43 1.40 22.53
C PHE A 269 -6.16 1.90 21.11
N LEU A 270 -7.20 1.95 20.28
CA LEU A 270 -7.16 2.55 18.96
C LEU A 270 -7.60 4.02 19.05
N HIS A 271 -6.75 4.91 18.55
CA HIS A 271 -6.98 6.35 18.52
C HIS A 271 -6.98 6.84 17.07
N ASP A 272 -7.79 7.86 16.82
CA ASP A 272 -7.74 8.59 15.57
C ASP A 272 -6.36 9.24 15.36
N LYS A 273 -6.12 9.64 14.11
CA LYS A 273 -4.94 10.42 13.76
C LYS A 273 -4.83 11.69 14.61
N THR A 274 -3.71 11.84 15.31
CA THR A 274 -3.39 13.04 16.09
C THR A 274 -2.46 13.99 15.33
N LEU A 275 -2.63 15.28 15.56
CA LEU A 275 -1.66 16.32 15.18
C LEU A 275 -0.68 16.63 16.32
N ASP A 276 -1.05 16.34 17.56
CA ASP A 276 -0.19 16.46 18.74
C ASP A 276 0.64 15.18 18.94
N VAL A 277 1.50 14.91 17.96
CA VAL A 277 2.40 13.76 17.94
C VAL A 277 3.45 13.84 19.06
N LYS A 278 3.84 15.07 19.46
CA LYS A 278 4.85 15.30 20.50
C LYS A 278 4.38 14.77 21.85
N SER A 279 3.17 15.12 22.27
CA SER A 279 2.62 14.64 23.55
C SER A 279 2.48 13.11 23.59
N VAL A 280 2.22 12.47 22.44
CA VAL A 280 2.19 11.00 22.36
C VAL A 280 3.56 10.40 22.64
N TYR A 281 4.62 10.89 21.99
CA TYR A 281 5.98 10.43 22.25
C TYR A 281 6.45 10.78 23.67
N ASP A 282 6.11 11.97 24.16
CA ASP A 282 6.49 12.41 25.50
C ASP A 282 5.81 11.59 26.60
N GLY A 283 4.61 11.05 26.35
CA GLY A 283 3.92 10.14 27.25
C GLY A 283 4.33 8.66 27.13
N ALA A 284 5.11 8.30 26.12
CA ALA A 284 5.44 6.90 25.82
C ALA A 284 6.63 6.39 26.64
N THR A 285 6.55 5.14 27.07
CA THR A 285 7.70 4.36 27.58
C THR A 285 8.59 3.89 26.44
N GLY A 286 7.98 3.48 25.32
CA GLY A 286 8.67 3.11 24.10
C GLY A 286 7.77 3.25 22.88
N VAL A 287 8.39 3.41 21.72
CA VAL A 287 7.69 3.53 20.44
C VAL A 287 7.90 2.25 19.62
N VAL A 288 6.86 1.77 18.97
CA VAL A 288 6.89 0.53 18.21
C VAL A 288 6.64 0.78 16.72
N VAL A 289 7.48 0.18 15.88
CA VAL A 289 7.33 0.13 14.42
C VAL A 289 7.24 -1.34 13.99
N ALA A 290 6.02 -1.85 13.81
CA ALA A 290 5.78 -3.26 13.49
C ALA A 290 5.73 -3.57 11.98
N SER A 291 6.05 -2.59 11.14
CA SER A 291 5.86 -2.62 9.68
C SER A 291 6.50 -3.85 9.00
N GLN A 292 5.93 -4.27 7.87
CA GLN A 292 6.50 -5.28 6.98
C GLN A 292 7.58 -4.69 6.07
N LEU A 293 7.42 -3.41 5.71
CA LEU A 293 8.34 -2.66 4.87
C LEU A 293 8.31 -1.17 5.21
N GLU A 294 9.49 -0.58 5.35
CA GLU A 294 9.72 0.85 5.52
C GLU A 294 10.87 1.30 4.64
N SER A 295 10.69 2.39 3.91
CA SER A 295 11.79 3.02 3.17
C SER A 295 12.79 3.70 4.13
N PHE A 296 12.30 4.32 5.20
CA PHE A 296 13.14 5.08 6.15
C PHE A 296 12.57 5.04 7.58
N SER A 297 11.29 5.41 7.76
CA SER A 297 10.57 5.56 9.04
C SER A 297 10.75 6.90 9.76
N PHE A 298 9.83 7.84 9.50
CA PHE A 298 9.72 9.10 10.26
C PHE A 298 9.44 8.86 11.75
N VAL A 299 8.61 7.86 12.06
CA VAL A 299 8.24 7.51 13.44
C VAL A 299 9.48 7.21 14.28
N THR A 300 10.47 6.53 13.68
CA THR A 300 11.72 6.19 14.38
C THR A 300 12.53 7.44 14.71
N ILE A 301 12.79 8.31 13.73
CA ILE A 301 13.58 9.54 13.98
C ILE A 301 12.84 10.54 14.88
N GLU A 302 11.51 10.59 14.83
CA GLU A 302 10.71 11.42 15.74
C GLU A 302 10.73 10.88 17.18
N ALA A 303 10.62 9.56 17.36
CA ALA A 303 10.74 8.95 18.68
C ALA A 303 12.13 9.18 19.28
N MET A 304 13.18 8.96 18.48
CA MET A 304 14.56 9.26 18.86
C MET A 304 14.71 10.75 19.16
N SER A 305 14.11 11.64 18.34
CA SER A 305 14.10 13.07 18.63
C SER A 305 13.35 13.44 19.90
N ARG A 306 12.56 12.57 20.52
CA ARG A 306 11.97 12.82 21.86
C ARG A 306 12.68 12.07 22.97
N GLY A 307 13.81 11.41 22.68
CA GLY A 307 14.55 10.62 23.66
C GLY A 307 13.81 9.36 24.06
N ARG A 308 13.06 8.74 23.14
CA ARG A 308 12.32 7.50 23.38
C ARG A 308 13.00 6.32 22.70
N ALA A 309 13.11 5.21 23.44
CA ALA A 309 13.56 3.95 22.89
C ALA A 309 12.56 3.44 21.85
N VAL A 310 13.09 2.88 20.76
CA VAL A 310 12.29 2.35 19.65
C VAL A 310 12.46 0.83 19.57
N VAL A 311 11.37 0.10 19.42
CA VAL A 311 11.38 -1.31 19.04
C VAL A 311 10.80 -1.44 17.64
N SER A 312 11.60 -1.89 16.69
CA SER A 312 11.17 -2.01 15.29
C SER A 312 11.36 -3.43 14.77
N THR A 313 10.51 -3.84 13.84
CA THR A 313 10.82 -4.97 12.96
C THR A 313 11.98 -4.62 12.01
N ARG A 314 12.74 -5.64 11.57
CA ARG A 314 13.73 -5.57 10.49
C ARG A 314 13.02 -5.44 9.13
N CYS A 315 12.57 -4.22 8.85
CA CYS A 315 11.72 -3.89 7.70
C CYS A 315 12.38 -2.91 6.72
N GLY A 316 13.70 -2.79 6.74
CA GLY A 316 14.46 -1.89 5.88
C GLY A 316 14.92 -0.63 6.60
N GLY A 317 14.21 0.48 6.39
CA GLY A 317 14.58 1.81 6.89
C GLY A 317 15.05 1.86 8.36
N PRO A 318 14.26 1.34 9.32
CA PRO A 318 14.63 1.36 10.74
C PRO A 318 15.98 0.72 11.08
N GLU A 319 16.46 -0.24 10.30
CA GLU A 319 17.74 -0.93 10.54
C GLU A 319 18.94 0.00 10.34
N GLN A 320 18.76 1.12 9.64
CA GLN A 320 19.80 2.15 9.47
C GLN A 320 19.76 3.24 10.54
N LEU A 321 18.63 3.31 11.27
CA LEU A 321 18.35 4.32 12.28
C LEU A 321 18.63 3.80 13.69
N ILE A 322 18.34 2.52 13.93
CA ILE A 322 18.42 1.89 15.24
C ILE A 322 19.70 1.07 15.36
N ASN A 323 20.53 1.41 16.34
CA ASN A 323 21.62 0.56 16.80
C ASN A 323 21.05 -0.45 17.79
N ASP A 324 20.91 -1.71 17.36
CA ASP A 324 20.27 -2.78 18.13
C ASP A 324 20.95 -3.01 19.48
N GLY A 325 20.19 -2.91 20.57
CA GLY A 325 20.69 -3.00 21.94
C GLY A 325 21.29 -1.71 22.52
N GLU A 326 21.46 -0.66 21.72
CA GLU A 326 22.06 0.61 22.13
C GLU A 326 21.05 1.77 22.11
N THR A 327 20.35 1.98 20.99
CA THR A 327 19.35 3.06 20.84
C THR A 327 17.91 2.54 20.85
N GLY A 328 17.74 1.22 20.87
CA GLY A 328 16.48 0.53 20.70
C GLY A 328 16.69 -0.95 20.40
N PHE A 329 15.66 -1.61 19.88
CA PHE A 329 15.72 -3.03 19.52
C PHE A 329 15.18 -3.31 18.12
N LEU A 330 15.79 -4.29 17.46
CA LEU A 330 15.33 -4.84 16.18
C LEU A 330 14.87 -6.29 16.33
N VAL A 331 13.66 -6.59 15.88
CA VAL A 331 13.05 -7.93 15.89
C VAL A 331 12.72 -8.40 14.47
N ASP A 332 12.54 -9.69 14.26
CA ASP A 332 12.21 -10.21 12.93
C ASP A 332 10.78 -9.87 12.50
N ARG A 333 10.55 -9.81 11.19
CA ARG A 333 9.20 -9.63 10.64
C ARG A 333 8.37 -10.86 11.01
N ASN A 334 7.20 -10.64 11.60
CA ASN A 334 6.27 -11.67 12.11
C ASN A 334 6.69 -12.37 13.42
N ASP A 335 7.70 -11.86 14.13
CA ASP A 335 8.11 -12.38 15.44
C ASP A 335 7.42 -11.62 16.59
N ALA A 336 6.13 -11.92 16.81
CA ALA A 336 5.34 -11.26 17.85
C ALA A 336 5.87 -11.56 19.26
N GLU A 337 6.43 -12.75 19.47
CA GLU A 337 7.06 -13.19 20.71
C GLU A 337 8.32 -12.38 21.03
N GLY A 338 9.18 -12.15 20.03
CA GLY A 338 10.34 -11.28 20.15
C GLY A 338 9.94 -9.82 20.39
N LEU A 339 8.92 -9.32 19.67
CA LEU A 339 8.38 -7.99 19.91
C LEU A 339 7.88 -7.84 21.37
N ALA A 340 7.09 -8.80 21.85
CA ALA A 340 6.60 -8.83 23.22
C ALA A 340 7.73 -8.87 24.25
N GLU A 341 8.80 -9.63 23.98
CA GLU A 341 9.96 -9.71 24.88
C GLU A 341 10.73 -8.39 24.95
N ARG A 342 10.96 -7.71 23.83
CA ARG A 342 11.63 -6.40 23.83
C ARG A 342 10.79 -5.33 24.52
N ILE A 343 9.47 -5.36 24.33
CA ILE A 343 8.53 -4.51 25.08
C ILE A 343 8.63 -4.80 26.58
N ARG A 344 8.63 -6.07 26.99
CA ARG A 344 8.77 -6.48 28.39
C ARG A 344 10.08 -5.97 29.02
N VAL A 345 11.20 -6.06 28.29
CA VAL A 345 12.50 -5.53 28.73
C VAL A 345 12.40 -4.02 29.00
N LEU A 346 11.88 -3.24 28.05
CA LEU A 346 11.74 -1.78 28.23
C LEU A 346 10.74 -1.42 29.34
N ALA A 347 9.68 -2.21 29.52
CA ALA A 347 8.69 -1.99 30.56
C ALA A 347 9.22 -2.26 31.97
N THR A 348 10.18 -3.19 32.11
CA THR A 348 10.73 -3.64 33.40
C THR A 348 12.07 -2.96 33.76
N ASP A 349 12.83 -2.48 32.78
CA ASP A 349 14.06 -1.70 32.97
C ASP A 349 13.93 -0.30 32.35
N ARG A 350 13.31 0.62 33.11
CA ARG A 350 13.15 2.02 32.70
C ARG A 350 14.48 2.77 32.59
N ALA A 351 15.48 2.38 33.36
CA ALA A 351 16.80 2.98 33.26
C ALA A 351 17.43 2.65 31.91
N LEU A 352 17.28 1.40 31.43
CA LEU A 352 17.66 1.01 30.08
C LEU A 352 16.86 1.79 29.02
N ALA A 353 15.54 1.87 29.14
CA ALA A 353 14.71 2.64 28.20
C ALA A 353 15.14 4.11 28.12
N SER A 354 15.49 4.72 29.25
CA SER A 354 15.99 6.10 29.32
C SER A 354 17.36 6.26 28.65
N ARG A 355 18.30 5.35 28.93
CA ARG A 355 19.62 5.38 28.30
C ARG A 355 19.53 5.19 26.79
N MET A 356 18.74 4.21 26.34
CA MET A 356 18.53 3.96 24.91
C MET A 356 17.90 5.17 24.21
N GLY A 357 16.89 5.77 24.83
CA GLY A 357 16.25 6.97 24.31
C GLY A 357 17.22 8.16 24.21
N ALA A 358 18.02 8.41 25.25
CA ALA A 358 19.01 9.48 25.26
C ALA A 358 20.10 9.28 24.18
N GLU A 359 20.58 8.04 24.01
CA GLU A 359 21.56 7.73 22.98
C GLU A 359 20.95 7.83 21.57
N GLY A 360 19.70 7.37 21.40
CA GLY A 360 18.93 7.56 20.18
C GLY A 360 18.78 9.04 19.82
N ARG A 361 18.44 9.90 20.80
CA ARG A 361 18.36 11.35 20.60
C ARG A 361 19.69 11.92 20.11
N ARG A 362 20.79 11.59 20.78
CA ARG A 362 22.14 12.08 20.43
C ARG A 362 22.54 11.72 19.00
N ILE A 363 22.31 10.47 18.60
CA ILE A 363 22.59 10.01 17.23
C ILE A 363 21.68 10.70 16.23
N ALA A 364 20.38 10.81 16.54
CA ALA A 364 19.42 11.42 15.64
C ALA A 364 19.66 12.91 15.42
N GLU A 365 20.01 13.67 16.46
CA GLU A 365 20.43 15.07 16.34
C GLU A 365 21.64 15.23 15.43
N THR A 366 22.62 14.33 15.55
CA THR A 366 23.85 14.44 14.77
C THR A 366 23.63 14.12 13.29
N ARG A 367 22.70 13.22 12.97
CA ARG A 367 22.55 12.63 11.63
C ARG A 367 21.29 13.04 10.87
N TYR A 368 20.23 13.45 11.57
CA TYR A 368 18.90 13.66 11.01
C TYR A 368 18.31 15.03 11.34
N GLU A 369 19.11 15.96 11.86
CA GLU A 369 18.71 17.36 12.01
C GLU A 369 18.48 17.98 10.63
N ILE A 370 17.29 18.55 10.44
CA ILE A 370 16.83 18.99 9.13
C ILE A 370 17.62 20.18 8.58
N GLY A 371 18.10 21.11 9.41
CA GLY A 371 18.92 22.23 8.96
C GLY A 371 20.21 21.77 8.29
N ALA A 372 20.95 20.85 8.95
CA ALA A 372 22.15 20.26 8.38
C ALA A 372 21.88 19.46 7.09
N LEU A 373 20.81 18.66 7.09
CA LEU A 373 20.40 17.90 5.91
C LEU A 373 19.95 18.80 4.76
N SER A 374 19.24 19.89 5.03
CA SER A 374 18.82 20.87 4.01
C SER A 374 19.99 21.63 3.41
N ALA A 375 21.03 21.94 4.20
CA ALA A 375 22.27 22.51 3.67
C ALA A 375 22.93 21.53 2.69
N HIS A 376 23.08 20.25 3.07
CA HIS A 376 23.62 19.23 2.18
C HIS A 376 22.75 19.01 0.93
N TYR A 377 21.43 19.03 1.08
CA TYR A 377 20.49 18.90 -0.02
C TYR A 377 20.61 20.07 -1.01
N ALA A 378 20.82 21.29 -0.53
CA ALA A 378 21.08 22.46 -1.37
C ALA A 378 22.42 22.38 -2.11
N GLU A 379 23.48 21.91 -1.44
CA GLU A 379 24.78 21.64 -2.07
C GLU A 379 24.66 20.62 -3.20
N LEU A 380 23.87 19.56 -2.99
CA LEU A 380 23.62 18.55 -4.01
C LEU A 380 22.86 19.14 -5.21
N ILE A 381 21.82 19.95 -4.98
CA ILE A 381 21.10 20.63 -6.07
C ILE A 381 22.06 21.53 -6.87
N ALA A 382 22.89 22.33 -6.18
CA ALA A 382 23.86 23.20 -6.82
C ALA A 382 24.92 22.41 -7.62
N LYS A 383 25.39 21.28 -7.07
CA LYS A 383 26.28 20.34 -7.76
C LYS A 383 25.64 19.82 -9.05
N VAL A 384 24.38 19.39 -9.00
CA VAL A 384 23.65 18.90 -10.17
C VAL A 384 23.51 19.97 -11.25
N VAL A 385 23.19 21.21 -10.88
CA VAL A 385 23.12 22.32 -11.83
C VAL A 385 24.49 22.57 -12.48
N LYS A 386 25.56 22.58 -11.68
CA LYS A 386 26.93 22.81 -12.17
C LYS A 386 27.47 21.69 -13.07
N GLU A 387 27.17 20.43 -12.75
CA GLU A 387 27.61 19.25 -13.50
C GLU A 387 26.80 19.02 -14.78
N SER A 388 25.62 19.64 -14.91
CA SER A 388 24.74 19.45 -16.06
C SER A 388 25.28 20.18 -17.29
N SER A 389 26.00 19.46 -18.16
CA SER A 389 26.43 19.97 -19.46
C SER A 389 25.29 19.98 -20.48
N HIS A 390 25.32 20.92 -21.44
CA HIS A 390 24.36 20.97 -22.55
C HIS A 390 24.26 19.63 -23.31
N GLN A 391 25.36 18.91 -23.49
CA GLN A 391 25.34 17.61 -24.16
C GLN A 391 24.61 16.54 -23.33
N SER A 392 24.84 16.49 -22.02
CA SER A 392 24.12 15.58 -21.11
C SER A 392 22.61 15.86 -21.14
N LEU A 393 22.24 17.15 -21.07
CA LEU A 393 20.84 17.58 -21.07
C LEU A 393 20.14 17.28 -22.41
N ARG A 394 20.84 17.45 -23.54
CA ARG A 394 20.33 17.03 -24.86
C ARG A 394 20.08 15.53 -24.95
N SER A 395 20.94 14.71 -24.38
CA SER A 395 20.73 13.25 -24.34
C SER A 395 19.47 12.89 -23.54
N LYS A 396 19.27 13.53 -22.38
CA LYS A 396 18.06 13.34 -21.56
C LYS A 396 16.79 13.82 -22.27
N ARG A 397 16.87 14.97 -22.96
CA ARG A 397 15.80 15.47 -23.82
C ARG A 397 15.39 14.45 -24.88
N LEU A 398 16.34 13.79 -25.54
CA LEU A 398 16.04 12.75 -26.53
C LEU A 398 15.31 11.54 -25.92
N ILE A 399 15.66 11.13 -24.70
CA ILE A 399 14.98 10.04 -23.98
C ILE A 399 13.53 10.43 -23.69
N ALA A 400 13.31 11.64 -23.14
CA ALA A 400 11.99 12.18 -22.87
C ALA A 400 11.13 12.30 -24.15
N MET A 401 11.71 12.79 -25.25
CA MET A 401 11.02 12.90 -26.55
C MET A 401 10.72 11.54 -27.19
N ARG A 402 11.63 10.56 -27.08
CA ARG A 402 11.40 9.20 -27.60
C ARG A 402 10.29 8.51 -26.84
N HIS A 403 10.22 8.68 -25.51
CA HIS A 403 9.18 8.03 -24.71
C HIS A 403 7.79 8.57 -25.03
N THR A 404 7.66 9.90 -25.03
CA THR A 404 6.42 10.60 -25.42
C THR A 404 6.01 10.27 -26.86
N GLY A 405 6.95 10.20 -27.80
CA GLY A 405 6.71 9.82 -29.20
C GLY A 405 6.36 8.34 -29.41
N LEU A 406 7.04 7.40 -28.74
CA LEU A 406 6.81 5.96 -28.85
C LEU A 406 5.41 5.59 -28.34
N LYS A 407 5.00 6.20 -27.22
CA LYS A 407 3.64 6.04 -26.72
C LYS A 407 2.61 6.58 -27.70
N ARG A 408 2.85 7.75 -28.30
CA ARG A 408 1.98 8.29 -29.34
C ARG A 408 1.79 7.30 -30.49
N ALA A 409 2.87 6.65 -30.93
CA ALA A 409 2.80 5.60 -31.96
C ALA A 409 2.02 4.36 -31.49
N VAL A 410 2.24 3.87 -30.27
CA VAL A 410 1.52 2.70 -29.71
C VAL A 410 0.02 2.99 -29.51
N THR A 411 -0.34 4.18 -29.04
CA THR A 411 -1.73 4.63 -28.94
C THR A 411 -2.38 4.78 -30.33
N MET A 412 -1.62 5.22 -31.35
CA MET A 412 -2.10 5.32 -32.73
C MET A 412 -2.26 3.96 -33.41
N MET A 413 -1.42 2.96 -33.09
CA MET A 413 -1.51 1.60 -33.66
C MET A 413 -2.71 0.78 -33.14
N ASN A 414 -3.29 1.16 -32.00
CA ASN A 414 -4.45 0.50 -31.40
C ASN A 414 -5.80 1.12 -31.79
N GLY A 415 -5.81 2.10 -32.71
CA GLY A 415 -7.01 2.66 -33.33
C GLY A 415 -6.99 2.39 -34.84
N SER A 416 -8.16 2.14 -35.42
CA SER A 416 -8.34 1.94 -36.87
C SER A 416 -7.63 3.06 -37.65
N PHE A 417 -6.77 2.62 -38.56
CA PHE A 417 -5.89 3.43 -39.39
C PHE A 417 -6.67 4.46 -40.21
N ASP A 418 -6.34 5.75 -40.09
CA ASP A 418 -6.58 6.72 -41.16
C ASP A 418 -5.23 7.13 -41.74
N ALA A 419 -5.00 6.69 -42.97
CA ALA A 419 -3.72 6.73 -43.66
C ALA A 419 -3.45 8.12 -44.24
N SER A 420 -2.90 9.03 -43.43
CA SER A 420 -2.34 10.29 -43.98
C SER A 420 -1.27 10.94 -43.10
N ILE A 421 -0.22 10.21 -42.71
CA ILE A 421 1.04 10.84 -42.28
C ILE A 421 2.22 10.12 -42.94
N SER A 422 2.39 10.36 -44.23
CA SER A 422 3.59 10.03 -45.00
C SER A 422 4.49 11.26 -45.10
N SER A 423 5.42 11.45 -44.16
CA SER A 423 6.67 12.24 -44.38
C SER A 423 7.50 12.45 -43.11
N LEU A 424 8.02 11.38 -42.50
CA LEU A 424 9.21 11.49 -41.65
C LEU A 424 10.27 10.51 -42.14
N ARG A 425 11.22 11.05 -42.94
CA ARG A 425 12.49 10.40 -43.24
C ARG A 425 13.46 10.72 -42.10
N VAL A 426 13.85 9.72 -41.31
CA VAL A 426 15.07 9.80 -40.49
C VAL A 426 15.89 8.51 -40.69
N PRO A 427 17.21 8.59 -40.92
CA PRO A 427 18.04 7.45 -41.28
C PRO A 427 18.41 6.59 -40.07
N VAL A 428 18.59 5.30 -40.32
CA VAL A 428 19.14 4.28 -39.42
C VAL A 428 20.68 4.29 -39.51
N VAL A 429 21.39 4.56 -38.41
CA VAL A 429 22.85 4.30 -38.20
C VAL A 429 23.10 4.35 -36.67
N ASP A 430 23.85 3.50 -35.94
CA ASP A 430 24.85 2.46 -36.18
C ASP A 430 24.80 1.42 -35.01
N PRO A 431 24.92 0.11 -35.23
CA PRO A 431 24.93 -0.92 -34.17
C PRO A 431 26.20 -1.02 -33.29
N ALA A 432 27.30 -0.31 -33.59
CA ALA A 432 28.61 -0.62 -33.01
C ALA A 432 28.94 -0.03 -31.61
N LEU A 433 28.02 0.66 -30.92
CA LEU A 433 28.30 1.28 -29.60
C LEU A 433 27.50 0.70 -28.42
N SER A 434 27.07 -0.56 -28.48
CA SER A 434 26.42 -1.24 -27.32
C SER A 434 27.04 -2.58 -26.89
N ALA A 435 28.22 -2.93 -27.42
CA ALA A 435 28.83 -4.24 -27.21
C ALA A 435 29.47 -4.50 -25.84
N GLN A 436 29.10 -3.78 -24.78
CA GLN A 436 29.51 -4.11 -23.41
C GLN A 436 28.39 -4.07 -22.35
N ALA A 437 27.11 -4.00 -22.76
CA ALA A 437 26.00 -4.04 -21.81
C ALA A 437 24.86 -5.02 -22.14
N PHE A 438 25.05 -5.95 -23.08
CA PHE A 438 24.02 -6.96 -23.39
C PHE A 438 24.62 -8.33 -23.71
N ASP A 439 24.83 -9.13 -22.67
CA ASP A 439 24.85 -10.59 -22.80
C ASP A 439 23.83 -11.23 -21.86
N ASN A 440 22.55 -11.08 -22.19
CA ASN A 440 21.48 -11.93 -21.64
C ASN A 440 20.36 -12.18 -22.68
N ARG A 441 20.67 -12.06 -23.98
CA ARG A 441 19.72 -12.36 -25.05
C ARG A 441 19.74 -13.84 -25.47
N ALA A 442 20.86 -14.54 -25.24
CA ALA A 442 20.96 -15.99 -25.43
C ALA A 442 20.16 -16.76 -24.36
N ARG A 443 20.12 -16.28 -23.11
CA ARG A 443 19.26 -16.87 -22.07
C ARG A 443 17.77 -16.60 -22.27
N ALA A 444 17.39 -15.44 -22.80
CA ALA A 444 15.97 -15.13 -23.03
C ALA A 444 15.35 -15.94 -24.18
N ILE A 445 16.12 -16.32 -25.20
CA ILE A 445 15.64 -17.12 -26.35
C ILE A 445 15.68 -18.62 -26.05
N GLU A 446 16.62 -19.11 -25.23
CA GLU A 446 16.52 -20.46 -24.66
C GLU A 446 15.35 -20.58 -23.67
N PHE A 447 15.08 -19.55 -22.85
CA PHE A 447 13.94 -19.59 -21.92
C PHE A 447 12.58 -19.53 -22.62
N ALA A 448 12.47 -18.82 -23.75
CA ALA A 448 11.23 -18.71 -24.52
C ALA A 448 10.95 -19.95 -25.39
N ASN A 449 12.00 -20.61 -25.90
CA ASN A 449 11.83 -21.78 -26.78
C ASN A 449 11.84 -23.13 -26.03
N HIS A 450 12.26 -23.16 -24.76
CA HIS A 450 12.15 -24.38 -23.93
C HIS A 450 10.82 -24.50 -23.15
N TYR A 451 9.96 -23.48 -23.14
CA TYR A 451 8.71 -23.51 -22.36
C TYR A 451 7.42 -23.75 -23.17
N SER A 452 7.51 -23.94 -24.50
CA SER A 452 6.32 -24.26 -25.31
C SER A 452 6.15 -25.75 -25.65
N ARG A 453 7.09 -26.62 -25.26
CA ARG A 453 6.99 -28.08 -25.50
C ARG A 453 7.56 -28.93 -24.37
N SER A 454 7.05 -28.74 -23.16
CA SER A 454 6.83 -29.88 -22.26
C SER A 454 5.77 -29.51 -21.25
N GLN A 455 4.66 -30.22 -21.32
CA GLN A 455 3.66 -30.27 -20.28
C GLN A 455 4.27 -30.70 -18.93
N SER A 456 3.47 -30.52 -17.89
CA SER A 456 3.56 -31.06 -16.53
C SER A 456 4.37 -30.26 -15.50
N GLY A 457 3.72 -29.95 -14.37
CA GLY A 457 4.38 -29.65 -13.10
C GLY A 457 4.13 -28.25 -12.52
N LEU A 458 4.68 -27.19 -13.11
CA LEU A 458 5.00 -25.97 -12.34
C LEU A 458 4.15 -24.73 -12.67
N LEU A 459 3.85 -24.43 -13.94
CA LEU A 459 3.03 -23.26 -14.28
C LEU A 459 1.56 -23.43 -13.87
N ALA A 460 1.04 -24.66 -13.82
CA ALA A 460 -0.24 -24.96 -13.18
C ALA A 460 -0.20 -24.63 -11.67
N ARG A 461 0.91 -24.95 -10.98
CA ARG A 461 1.10 -24.62 -9.56
C ARG A 461 1.28 -23.12 -9.32
N VAL A 462 1.86 -22.37 -10.25
CA VAL A 462 2.05 -20.91 -10.14
C VAL A 462 0.77 -20.14 -10.51
N ARG A 463 0.03 -20.56 -11.54
CA ARG A 463 -1.33 -20.02 -11.81
C ARG A 463 -2.31 -20.35 -10.68
N HIS A 464 -2.18 -21.51 -10.04
CA HIS A 464 -2.97 -21.88 -8.86
C HIS A 464 -2.52 -21.13 -7.60
N ARG A 465 -1.22 -20.81 -7.45
CA ARG A 465 -0.70 -20.00 -6.34
C ARG A 465 -1.00 -18.49 -6.45
N LEU A 466 -1.16 -17.95 -7.67
CA LEU A 466 -1.49 -16.53 -7.88
C LEU A 466 -3.00 -16.25 -8.00
N ARG A 467 -3.84 -17.30 -8.11
CA ARG A 467 -5.31 -17.21 -7.92
C ARG A 467 -5.73 -17.38 -6.46
N ALA A 468 -4.79 -17.58 -5.54
CA ALA A 468 -5.05 -17.66 -4.11
C ALA A 468 -5.21 -16.24 -3.51
N ARG A 469 -6.32 -15.59 -3.85
CA ARG A 469 -7.04 -14.78 -2.86
C ARG A 469 -8.16 -15.67 -2.36
N GLU A 470 -7.99 -16.16 -1.13
CA GLU A 470 -8.91 -16.96 -0.32
C GLU A 470 -9.86 -17.84 -1.13
N ASN A 471 -9.32 -18.90 -1.74
CA ASN A 471 -10.18 -20.00 -2.14
C ASN A 471 -10.40 -20.90 -0.93
N LEU A 472 -11.52 -20.71 -0.25
CA LEU A 472 -11.84 -21.45 0.98
C LEU A 472 -12.15 -22.93 0.74
N TRP A 473 -12.18 -23.43 -0.51
CA TRP A 473 -12.45 -24.84 -0.82
C TRP A 473 -11.57 -25.83 -0.05
N SER A 474 -10.33 -25.45 0.28
CA SER A 474 -9.41 -26.30 1.07
C SER A 474 -9.76 -26.41 2.56
N LEU A 475 -10.72 -25.61 3.04
CA LEU A 475 -11.14 -25.50 4.44
C LEU A 475 -12.57 -26.02 4.66
N VAL A 476 -13.29 -26.39 3.59
CA VAL A 476 -14.66 -26.90 3.66
C VAL A 476 -14.65 -28.42 3.87
N SER A 477 -15.53 -28.90 4.75
CA SER A 477 -15.68 -30.32 5.10
C SER A 477 -16.00 -31.25 3.93
N GLU A 478 -15.67 -32.54 4.07
CA GLU A 478 -16.00 -33.59 3.10
C GLU A 478 -17.51 -33.74 2.84
N ASP A 479 -18.37 -33.32 3.77
CA ASP A 479 -19.83 -33.31 3.59
C ASP A 479 -20.27 -32.42 2.41
N PHE A 480 -19.41 -31.52 1.95
CA PHE A 480 -19.64 -30.61 0.82
C PHE A 480 -19.14 -31.20 -0.52
N GLN A 481 -18.64 -32.45 -0.55
CA GLN A 481 -18.09 -33.12 -1.75
C GLN A 481 -19.09 -33.32 -2.91
N PRO A 482 -20.33 -33.79 -2.69
CA PRO A 482 -21.30 -33.95 -3.79
C PRO A 482 -21.58 -32.64 -4.53
N LEU A 483 -21.53 -31.53 -3.79
CA LEU A 483 -21.73 -30.18 -4.29
C LEU A 483 -20.51 -29.63 -5.04
N ARG A 484 -19.32 -29.91 -4.54
CA ARG A 484 -18.08 -29.64 -5.27
C ARG A 484 -18.11 -30.35 -6.63
N GLN A 485 -18.52 -31.62 -6.65
CA GLN A 485 -18.69 -32.39 -7.88
C GLN A 485 -19.77 -31.80 -8.79
N PHE A 486 -20.90 -31.32 -8.23
CA PHE A 486 -21.94 -30.63 -9.01
C PHE A 486 -21.41 -29.33 -9.66
N SER A 487 -20.66 -28.52 -8.90
CA SER A 487 -20.02 -27.30 -9.39
C SER A 487 -19.03 -27.60 -10.53
N GLU A 488 -18.27 -28.68 -10.40
CA GLU A 488 -17.37 -29.20 -11.43
C GLU A 488 -18.15 -29.66 -12.68
N GLN A 489 -19.24 -30.41 -12.50
CA GLN A 489 -20.08 -30.92 -13.61
C GLN A 489 -20.82 -29.80 -14.37
N LYS A 490 -21.24 -28.73 -13.68
CA LYS A 490 -21.91 -27.57 -14.29
C LYS A 490 -20.94 -26.56 -14.90
N GLY A 491 -19.63 -26.83 -14.86
CA GLY A 491 -18.60 -25.95 -15.41
C GLY A 491 -18.41 -24.65 -14.61
N LEU A 492 -18.96 -24.57 -13.39
CA LEU A 492 -18.85 -23.38 -12.53
C LEU A 492 -17.43 -23.27 -11.94
N HIS A 493 -16.69 -24.39 -11.88
CA HIS A 493 -15.35 -24.47 -11.29
C HIS A 493 -14.24 -23.77 -12.11
N GLU A 494 -14.41 -23.51 -13.42
CA GLU A 494 -13.42 -22.76 -14.21
C GLU A 494 -13.49 -21.25 -13.90
N GLY A 495 -12.98 -20.85 -12.74
CA GLY A 495 -12.84 -19.46 -12.33
C GLY A 495 -13.70 -19.01 -11.16
N ALA A 496 -14.65 -19.83 -10.66
CA ALA A 496 -15.39 -19.50 -9.44
C ALA A 496 -14.50 -19.61 -8.19
N ARG A 497 -14.72 -18.70 -7.23
CA ARG A 497 -14.05 -18.64 -5.92
C ARG A 497 -15.05 -18.83 -4.80
N LEU A 498 -14.65 -19.50 -3.71
CA LEU A 498 -15.48 -19.62 -2.51
C LEU A 498 -15.05 -18.56 -1.48
N THR A 499 -15.97 -17.68 -1.07
CA THR A 499 -15.76 -16.59 -0.11
C THR A 499 -16.80 -16.63 1.02
N LEU A 500 -16.60 -15.84 2.07
CA LEU A 500 -17.65 -15.56 3.06
C LEU A 500 -18.53 -14.38 2.64
N SER A 501 -19.78 -14.40 3.11
CA SER A 501 -20.75 -13.33 2.95
C SER A 501 -20.40 -12.09 3.79
N HIS A 502 -21.17 -11.00 3.65
CA HIS A 502 -21.27 -9.98 4.71
C HIS A 502 -21.90 -10.59 5.97
N ASP A 503 -21.68 -9.99 7.14
CA ASP A 503 -22.28 -10.43 8.41
C ASP A 503 -23.82 -10.37 8.31
N LEU A 504 -24.45 -11.55 8.37
CA LEU A 504 -25.88 -11.73 8.19
C LEU A 504 -26.71 -11.05 9.29
N ARG A 505 -26.12 -10.67 10.43
CA ARG A 505 -26.80 -9.89 11.47
C ARG A 505 -27.10 -8.46 11.04
N ARG A 506 -26.29 -7.91 10.13
CA ARG A 506 -26.36 -6.50 9.71
C ARG A 506 -27.33 -6.28 8.55
N VAL A 507 -27.95 -7.34 8.05
CA VAL A 507 -28.91 -7.31 6.95
C VAL A 507 -30.17 -8.09 7.34
N ALA A 508 -31.33 -7.68 6.83
CA ALA A 508 -32.57 -8.41 7.10
C ALA A 508 -32.50 -9.85 6.58
N TYR A 509 -31.90 -10.03 5.41
CA TYR A 509 -31.55 -11.30 4.77
C TYR A 509 -30.58 -11.02 3.62
N ARG A 510 -29.91 -12.06 3.15
CA ARG A 510 -29.21 -12.06 1.86
C ARG A 510 -30.01 -12.87 0.86
N GLU A 511 -30.36 -12.24 -0.26
CA GLU A 511 -31.22 -12.84 -1.30
C GLU A 511 -30.40 -13.29 -2.51
N TYR A 512 -30.73 -14.46 -3.02
CA TYR A 512 -30.10 -15.05 -4.19
C TYR A 512 -31.18 -15.49 -5.18
N THR A 513 -31.02 -15.13 -6.45
CA THR A 513 -31.88 -15.63 -7.51
C THR A 513 -31.47 -17.06 -7.85
N THR A 514 -32.37 -18.02 -7.66
CA THR A 514 -32.14 -19.36 -8.19
C THR A 514 -32.23 -19.27 -9.71
N GLY A 515 -31.24 -19.79 -10.44
CA GLY A 515 -31.38 -19.96 -11.90
C GLY A 515 -32.48 -20.98 -12.24
N SER A 516 -32.67 -21.32 -13.52
CA SER A 516 -33.47 -22.50 -13.89
C SER A 516 -32.87 -23.73 -13.22
N ILE A 517 -33.57 -24.30 -12.24
CA ILE A 517 -33.20 -25.55 -11.60
C ILE A 517 -34.04 -26.62 -12.28
N ASP A 518 -33.43 -27.38 -13.20
CA ASP A 518 -34.13 -28.40 -14.00
C ASP A 518 -34.39 -29.71 -13.23
N ALA A 519 -34.33 -29.69 -11.89
CA ALA A 519 -34.43 -30.87 -11.02
C ALA A 519 -35.32 -30.61 -9.79
N ASP A 520 -36.05 -31.65 -9.35
CA ASP A 520 -36.78 -31.63 -8.07
C ASP A 520 -35.76 -31.50 -6.94
N PHE A 521 -35.87 -30.47 -6.10
CA PHE A 521 -34.99 -30.31 -4.95
C PHE A 521 -35.74 -30.48 -3.64
N ARG A 522 -35.10 -31.18 -2.70
CA ARG A 522 -35.69 -31.55 -1.41
C ARG A 522 -35.00 -30.88 -0.22
N LYS A 523 -33.76 -30.42 -0.39
CA LYS A 523 -32.96 -29.85 0.70
C LYS A 523 -32.19 -28.62 0.24
N VAL A 524 -31.88 -27.74 1.19
CA VAL A 524 -30.93 -26.63 1.04
C VAL A 524 -29.87 -26.81 2.10
N LEU A 525 -28.60 -26.81 1.68
CA LEU A 525 -27.46 -26.91 2.58
C LEU A 525 -26.76 -25.56 2.62
N ILE A 526 -26.54 -25.00 3.80
CA ILE A 526 -25.83 -23.72 3.94
C ILE A 526 -24.58 -23.95 4.76
N GLY A 527 -23.42 -23.72 4.14
CA GLY A 527 -22.20 -23.54 4.90
C GLY A 527 -22.28 -22.22 5.65
N VAL A 528 -22.11 -22.25 6.97
CA VAL A 528 -21.97 -21.05 7.79
C VAL A 528 -20.62 -21.05 8.49
N SER A 529 -19.97 -19.89 8.54
CA SER A 529 -18.83 -19.67 9.41
C SER A 529 -19.31 -18.99 10.68
N MET A 530 -19.00 -19.61 11.82
CA MET A 530 -19.30 -19.09 13.16
C MET A 530 -17.97 -18.73 13.82
N ALA A 531 -17.73 -17.45 14.08
CA ALA A 531 -16.47 -16.99 14.68
C ALA A 531 -16.28 -17.44 16.15
N ALA A 532 -17.33 -17.96 16.80
CA ALA A 532 -17.26 -18.45 18.17
C ALA A 532 -18.16 -19.68 18.36
N LEU A 533 -17.57 -20.77 18.85
CA LEU A 533 -18.32 -21.95 19.31
C LEU A 533 -19.19 -21.56 20.53
N GLY A 534 -20.49 -21.88 20.49
CA GLY A 534 -21.42 -21.72 21.64
C GLY A 534 -22.24 -20.42 21.67
N MET A 535 -22.46 -19.77 20.52
CA MET A 535 -23.31 -18.57 20.42
C MET A 535 -24.82 -18.87 20.48
N GLY A 536 -25.60 -17.95 21.05
CA GLY A 536 -27.05 -17.92 20.90
C GLY A 536 -27.49 -17.36 19.52
N GLY A 537 -28.72 -17.67 19.11
CA GLY A 537 -29.35 -17.17 17.89
C GLY A 537 -29.70 -18.25 16.86
N THR A 538 -30.42 -17.87 15.80
CA THR A 538 -30.84 -18.76 14.71
C THR A 538 -30.25 -18.36 13.37
N VAL A 539 -30.02 -19.36 12.53
CA VAL A 539 -29.82 -19.20 11.09
C VAL A 539 -30.95 -19.88 10.35
N GLY A 540 -31.45 -19.24 9.30
CA GLY A 540 -32.59 -19.74 8.56
C GLY A 540 -32.60 -19.40 7.08
N ILE A 541 -33.56 -20.00 6.41
CA ILE A 541 -33.85 -19.79 4.99
C ILE A 541 -35.31 -19.45 4.75
N GLU A 542 -35.55 -18.67 3.69
CA GLU A 542 -36.86 -18.54 3.07
C GLU A 542 -36.75 -18.80 1.57
N LEU A 543 -37.72 -19.53 1.02
CA LEU A 543 -37.97 -19.55 -0.42
C LEU A 543 -39.10 -18.59 -0.74
N VAL A 544 -38.84 -17.70 -1.69
CA VAL A 544 -39.77 -16.67 -2.13
C VAL A 544 -40.13 -16.90 -3.59
N ASP A 545 -41.42 -16.96 -3.88
CA ASP A 545 -41.94 -17.14 -5.24
C ASP A 545 -41.79 -15.86 -6.10
N SER A 546 -42.17 -15.96 -7.38
CA SER A 546 -42.16 -14.85 -8.35
C SER A 546 -43.09 -13.70 -7.96
N ARG A 547 -44.09 -13.95 -7.11
CA ARG A 547 -45.06 -12.98 -6.59
C ARG A 547 -44.63 -12.34 -5.27
N GLY A 548 -43.50 -12.80 -4.69
CA GLY A 548 -42.97 -12.29 -3.43
C GLY A 548 -43.49 -12.99 -2.18
N ASN A 549 -44.25 -14.09 -2.30
CA ASN A 549 -44.73 -14.86 -1.15
C ASN A 549 -43.64 -15.80 -0.65
N ILE A 550 -43.49 -15.88 0.68
CA ILE A 550 -42.65 -16.90 1.32
C ILE A 550 -43.41 -18.22 1.23
N VAL A 551 -42.90 -19.14 0.42
CA VAL A 551 -43.51 -20.46 0.18
C VAL A 551 -42.89 -21.56 1.04
N ALA A 552 -41.67 -21.37 1.52
CA ALA A 552 -41.07 -22.20 2.56
C ALA A 552 -40.19 -21.36 3.48
N HIS A 553 -40.15 -21.74 4.76
CA HIS A 553 -39.34 -21.11 5.78
C HIS A 553 -38.84 -22.18 6.76
N GLN A 554 -37.54 -22.16 7.07
CA GLN A 554 -36.94 -23.03 8.07
C GLN A 554 -35.83 -22.32 8.82
N GLU A 555 -35.67 -22.69 10.09
CA GLU A 555 -34.63 -22.16 10.98
C GLU A 555 -33.97 -23.29 11.76
N CYS A 556 -32.72 -23.06 12.14
CA CYS A 556 -31.94 -23.93 13.01
C CYS A 556 -31.25 -23.07 14.07
N GLN A 557 -31.19 -23.55 15.31
CA GLN A 557 -30.41 -22.90 16.36
C GLN A 557 -28.92 -23.02 16.03
N LEU A 558 -28.18 -21.93 16.17
CA LEU A 558 -26.72 -21.93 15.93
C LEU A 558 -25.98 -22.86 16.89
N ALA A 559 -26.53 -23.11 18.08
CA ALA A 559 -26.01 -24.10 19.02
C ALA A 559 -26.05 -25.53 18.48
N ASP A 560 -26.98 -25.83 17.57
CA ASP A 560 -27.13 -27.16 16.93
C ASP A 560 -26.35 -27.26 15.61
N ALA A 561 -25.79 -26.13 15.13
CA ALA A 561 -25.01 -26.09 13.90
C ALA A 561 -23.57 -26.55 14.14
N SER A 562 -23.07 -27.42 13.26
CA SER A 562 -21.68 -27.85 13.27
C SER A 562 -20.80 -26.79 12.59
N PRO A 563 -19.63 -26.41 13.14
CA PRO A 563 -18.67 -25.57 12.44
C PRO A 563 -17.97 -26.32 11.29
N TYR A 564 -18.14 -27.65 11.22
CA TYR A 564 -17.51 -28.54 10.26
C TYR A 564 -18.53 -29.21 9.34
N ALA A 565 -19.82 -28.85 9.37
CA ALA A 565 -20.82 -29.40 8.47
C ALA A 565 -21.82 -28.31 8.03
N PRO A 566 -22.47 -28.44 6.86
CA PRO A 566 -23.48 -27.47 6.47
C PRO A 566 -24.72 -27.61 7.36
N VAL A 567 -25.39 -26.49 7.60
CA VAL A 567 -26.74 -26.51 8.15
C VAL A 567 -27.69 -27.01 7.06
N SER A 568 -28.46 -28.06 7.36
CA SER A 568 -29.38 -28.69 6.42
C SER A 568 -30.81 -28.26 6.70
N PHE A 569 -31.49 -27.76 5.68
CA PHE A 569 -32.90 -27.40 5.69
C PHE A 569 -33.67 -28.32 4.74
N ASP A 570 -34.66 -29.07 5.24
CA ASP A 570 -35.41 -30.07 4.47
C ASP A 570 -36.74 -29.50 4.00
N LEU A 571 -36.83 -29.19 2.72
CA LEU A 571 -38.00 -28.55 2.12
C LEU A 571 -39.14 -29.54 1.85
N GLY A 572 -38.90 -30.85 1.93
CA GLY A 572 -39.87 -31.89 1.57
C GLY A 572 -39.95 -32.19 0.07
N SER A 573 -40.93 -32.99 -0.35
CA SER A 573 -41.11 -33.42 -1.76
C SER A 573 -42.13 -32.56 -2.52
N GLY A 574 -41.92 -32.37 -3.83
CA GLY A 574 -42.92 -31.74 -4.72
C GLY A 574 -42.59 -30.33 -5.20
N TRP A 575 -41.40 -29.82 -4.91
CA TRP A 575 -40.89 -28.53 -5.41
C TRP A 575 -40.47 -28.66 -6.87
N LYS A 576 -41.47 -28.73 -7.77
CA LYS A 576 -41.30 -28.57 -9.21
C LYS A 576 -41.41 -27.09 -9.56
N THR A 577 -40.46 -26.60 -10.34
CA THR A 577 -40.44 -25.25 -10.92
C THR A 577 -41.59 -25.07 -11.93
N ALA A 578 -42.83 -24.93 -11.45
CA ALA A 578 -43.91 -24.39 -12.26
C ALA A 578 -43.71 -22.88 -12.47
N ASP A 579 -43.07 -22.20 -11.51
CA ASP A 579 -42.47 -20.87 -11.65
C ASP A 579 -40.97 -21.02 -11.95
N SER A 580 -40.49 -20.38 -13.01
CA SER A 580 -39.12 -20.55 -13.52
C SER A 580 -38.04 -19.86 -12.69
N VAL A 581 -38.40 -19.11 -11.63
CA VAL A 581 -37.45 -18.37 -10.78
C VAL A 581 -37.98 -18.26 -9.34
N TYR A 582 -37.32 -18.94 -8.40
CA TYR A 582 -37.46 -18.67 -6.96
C TYR A 582 -36.32 -17.77 -6.47
N ARG A 583 -36.53 -17.13 -5.32
CA ARG A 583 -35.47 -16.41 -4.61
C ARG A 583 -35.24 -17.06 -3.27
N LEU A 584 -33.99 -17.45 -3.01
CA LEU A 584 -33.57 -17.98 -1.72
C LEU A 584 -33.07 -16.82 -0.86
N ARG A 585 -33.64 -16.67 0.33
CA ARG A 585 -33.13 -15.74 1.35
C ARG A 585 -32.44 -16.54 2.44
N ILE A 586 -31.29 -16.05 2.87
CA ILE A 586 -30.55 -16.59 4.01
C ILE A 586 -30.47 -15.47 5.06
N PHE A 587 -30.77 -15.77 6.30
CA PHE A 587 -30.78 -14.77 7.36
C PHE A 587 -30.26 -15.34 8.69
N ALA A 588 -29.89 -14.43 9.58
CA ALA A 588 -29.53 -14.73 10.95
C ALA A 588 -30.36 -13.84 11.90
N ARG A 589 -30.81 -14.37 13.04
CA ARG A 589 -31.60 -13.65 14.05
C ARG A 589 -31.03 -13.85 15.44
N GLU A 590 -31.06 -12.78 16.23
CA GLU A 590 -30.75 -12.82 17.67
C GLU A 590 -29.37 -13.45 17.95
N CYS A 591 -28.38 -13.20 17.07
CA CYS A 591 -27.06 -13.81 17.15
C CYS A 591 -26.06 -12.93 17.92
N ASP A 592 -25.40 -13.51 18.93
CA ASP A 592 -24.45 -12.79 19.79
C ASP A 592 -23.08 -12.48 19.13
N GLY A 593 -22.82 -13.07 17.96
CA GLY A 593 -21.56 -12.95 17.20
C GLY A 593 -21.79 -12.99 15.69
N PRO A 594 -20.79 -12.63 14.87
CA PRO A 594 -20.96 -12.52 13.43
C PRO A 594 -21.26 -13.88 12.79
N VAL A 595 -22.19 -13.87 11.83
CA VAL A 595 -22.62 -15.07 11.10
C VAL A 595 -22.44 -14.82 9.61
N TRP A 596 -21.63 -15.65 8.95
CA TRP A 596 -21.42 -15.56 7.51
C TRP A 596 -21.86 -16.84 6.81
N ALA A 597 -22.40 -16.72 5.60
CA ALA A 597 -22.63 -17.84 4.70
C ALA A 597 -21.46 -17.96 3.70
N TYR A 598 -21.11 -19.18 3.32
CA TYR A 598 -20.18 -19.41 2.22
C TYR A 598 -20.86 -19.16 0.87
N GLU A 599 -20.18 -18.45 -0.02
CA GLU A 599 -20.71 -18.02 -1.33
C GLU A 599 -19.74 -18.34 -2.47
N PHE A 600 -20.31 -18.77 -3.60
CA PHE A 600 -19.62 -18.84 -4.87
C PHE A 600 -19.59 -17.48 -5.54
N VAL A 601 -18.41 -17.06 -5.97
CA VAL A 601 -18.18 -15.83 -6.73
C VAL A 601 -17.68 -16.21 -8.12
N GLU A 602 -18.51 -15.97 -9.12
CA GLU A 602 -18.13 -16.04 -10.53
C GLU A 602 -17.79 -14.65 -11.06
N ASP A 603 -16.56 -14.49 -11.55
CA ASP A 603 -16.17 -13.30 -12.32
C ASP A 603 -16.71 -13.47 -13.76
N ARG A 604 -17.93 -12.99 -14.02
CA ARG A 604 -18.51 -13.05 -15.38
C ARG A 604 -17.71 -12.14 -16.32
N LEU A 605 -17.25 -12.73 -17.43
CA LEU A 605 -16.43 -12.15 -18.53
C LEU A 605 -16.13 -10.65 -18.43
N GLY A 606 -14.84 -10.33 -18.20
CA GLY A 606 -14.27 -9.01 -18.46
C GLY A 606 -14.24 -8.01 -17.29
N GLY A 607 -14.67 -8.37 -16.09
CA GLY A 607 -14.55 -7.50 -14.90
C GLY A 607 -15.44 -6.24 -14.92
N PHE A 608 -16.34 -6.12 -15.91
CA PHE A 608 -17.28 -5.00 -16.05
C PHE A 608 -18.68 -5.28 -15.47
N LEU A 609 -18.96 -6.50 -15.03
CA LEU A 609 -20.23 -6.88 -14.40
C LEU A 609 -20.00 -7.25 -12.94
N SER A 610 -20.95 -6.90 -12.08
CA SER A 610 -20.93 -7.26 -10.66
C SER A 610 -20.75 -8.77 -10.47
N PRO A 611 -19.96 -9.21 -9.48
CA PRO A 611 -19.76 -10.63 -9.21
C PRO A 611 -21.11 -11.32 -8.96
N GLY A 612 -21.32 -12.46 -9.62
CA GLY A 612 -22.49 -13.28 -9.38
C GLY A 612 -22.29 -14.11 -8.12
N PHE A 613 -23.02 -13.80 -7.05
CA PHE A 613 -23.01 -14.59 -5.81
C PHE A 613 -24.06 -15.69 -5.88
N ARG A 614 -23.66 -16.92 -5.55
CA ARG A 614 -24.59 -18.05 -5.40
C ARG A 614 -24.31 -18.80 -4.08
N PRO A 615 -25.35 -19.21 -3.34
CA PRO A 615 -25.18 -19.98 -2.13
C PRO A 615 -24.87 -21.44 -2.46
N PHE A 616 -24.54 -22.23 -1.45
CA PHE A 616 -24.35 -23.68 -1.56
C PHE A 616 -25.72 -24.37 -1.81
N PHE A 617 -25.85 -25.25 -2.82
CA PHE A 617 -27.08 -26.00 -3.11
C PHE A 617 -26.85 -27.52 -3.28
N ALA A 618 -27.44 -28.36 -2.44
CA ALA A 618 -27.59 -29.79 -2.77
C ALA A 618 -28.95 -30.02 -3.42
N LEU A 619 -28.95 -30.38 -4.71
CA LEU A 619 -30.12 -30.95 -5.37
C LEU A 619 -29.99 -32.48 -5.23
N THR A 620 -30.93 -33.13 -4.54
CA THR A 620 -31.02 -34.60 -4.49
C THR A 620 -32.22 -35.09 -5.27
#